data_AF-A0A957M615-F1
#
_entry.id   AF-A0A957M615-F1
#
_cell.length_a   1.000
_cell.length_b   1.000
_cell.length_c   1.000
_cell.angle_alpha   90.00
_cell.angle_beta   90.00
_cell.angle_gamma   90.00
#
_symmetry.space_group_name_H-M   'P 1'
#
loop_
_entity.id
_entity.type
_entity.pdbx_description
1 polymer ?
#
loop_
_entity_poly.entity_id
_entity_poly.type
_entity_poly.pdbx_seq_one_letter_code
_entity_poly.pdbx_strand_id
1 'polypeptide(L)'
;QQDDYVRQVRMPMPPLLLADRVLGIDAEAGAVGQKGTIWTETDIGPDAWYLHNGRMPVGVLIESGQADLLLVSYLGADFVNKSERVYRLLGCEVTFRAELPQVGETLHYEIHLDGYAQHGPVRIFFFHYDCFSGDRLLFSVREGQAGFFTDDELAHSNGVIWDARTAEIVSEPRLDPPAVRCERTAFTAEQVIAFAEGRVVECFGEAFRAAENHVRTPTIARGRMLFFNDVVTFDPAGGPWQRGYLRADDHLTPDKWFFHGHFKNDPCMPGTMMYEGCLQTMAFYMAGLGYTLDRDGWRFEPVQDEMYKLVCRGQVIPSNKHVVYEVFVEEVIHGPTPTLYADLLVTVDGLAAFHCRRMGLRLVPAFPLESRQSLLDGAELVDPAPERNARTPDHIYDPRSIAACAWGAPSDAFGDLFARFDGPERCPRLPGPPYLFMTRITAID
;
A
#
# COMPACT_ATOMS: atom_id res chain seq x y z
N GLN A 1 -29.30 8.98 -21.37
CA GLN A 1 -29.75 10.10 -20.52
C GLN A 1 -28.56 10.78 -19.82
N GLN A 2 -27.59 10.03 -19.30
CA GLN A 2 -26.39 10.61 -18.66
C GLN A 2 -25.32 11.15 -19.63
N ASP A 3 -25.37 10.75 -20.91
CA ASP A 3 -24.32 11.07 -21.90
C ASP A 3 -24.17 12.57 -22.21
N ASP A 4 -25.21 13.37 -21.94
CA ASP A 4 -25.23 14.82 -22.18
C ASP A 4 -24.49 15.62 -21.08
N TYR A 5 -24.03 14.96 -20.02
CA TYR A 5 -23.37 15.62 -18.88
C TYR A 5 -21.84 15.65 -19.05
N VAL A 6 -21.25 16.84 -18.86
CA VAL A 6 -19.80 17.07 -18.93
C VAL A 6 -19.05 16.26 -17.87
N ARG A 7 -19.52 16.30 -16.62
CA ARG A 7 -18.98 15.53 -15.50
C ARG A 7 -19.98 14.44 -15.11
N GLN A 8 -19.48 13.22 -14.92
CA GLN A 8 -20.30 12.03 -14.59
C GLN A 8 -19.53 11.16 -13.62
N VAL A 9 -20.26 10.41 -12.80
CA VAL A 9 -19.75 9.35 -11.95
C VAL A 9 -19.32 8.19 -12.83
N ARG A 10 -18.02 7.91 -12.84
CA ARG A 10 -17.43 6.86 -13.68
C ARG A 10 -16.16 6.34 -13.04
N MET A 11 -15.82 5.12 -13.41
CA MET A 11 -14.50 4.55 -13.14
C MET A 11 -13.41 5.44 -13.77
N PRO A 12 -12.22 5.54 -13.16
CA PRO A 12 -11.05 6.16 -13.76
C PRO A 12 -10.66 5.55 -15.11
N MET A 13 -9.85 6.30 -15.85
CA MET A 13 -9.20 5.81 -17.07
C MET A 13 -7.89 5.09 -16.73
N PRO A 14 -7.38 4.21 -17.62
CA PRO A 14 -6.02 3.71 -17.51
C PRO A 14 -5.00 4.85 -17.29
N PRO A 15 -3.99 4.66 -16.42
CA PRO A 15 -3.63 3.39 -15.78
C PRO A 15 -4.36 3.10 -14.44
N LEU A 16 -5.30 3.96 -14.02
CA LEU A 16 -6.06 3.81 -12.76
C LEU A 16 -7.37 3.04 -12.92
N LEU A 17 -7.72 2.60 -14.13
CA LEU A 17 -8.74 1.58 -14.31
C LEU A 17 -8.16 0.23 -13.86
N LEU A 18 -8.42 -0.15 -12.60
CA LEU A 18 -7.80 -1.32 -11.96
C LEU A 18 -8.73 -2.53 -11.83
N ALA A 19 -10.03 -2.38 -12.12
CA ALA A 19 -10.96 -3.50 -12.17
C ALA A 19 -10.99 -4.08 -13.60
N ASP A 20 -10.68 -5.37 -13.74
CA ASP A 20 -10.61 -6.04 -15.04
C ASP A 20 -11.96 -6.62 -15.47
N ARG A 21 -12.77 -7.09 -14.50
CA ARG A 21 -14.05 -7.74 -14.76
C ARG A 21 -15.11 -7.37 -13.73
N VAL A 22 -16.35 -7.26 -14.19
CA VAL A 22 -17.55 -7.23 -13.34
C VAL A 22 -18.21 -8.60 -13.43
N LEU A 23 -18.31 -9.30 -12.32
CA LEU A 23 -18.91 -10.64 -12.24
C LEU A 23 -20.43 -10.58 -12.13
N GLY A 24 -20.95 -9.55 -11.48
CA GLY A 24 -22.38 -9.35 -11.29
C GLY A 24 -22.71 -8.02 -10.63
N ILE A 25 -23.95 -7.59 -10.81
CA ILE A 25 -24.55 -6.45 -10.11
C ILE A 25 -25.92 -6.92 -9.61
N ASP A 26 -26.14 -6.86 -8.30
CA ASP A 26 -27.45 -7.06 -7.66
C ASP A 26 -28.01 -5.69 -7.25
N ALA A 27 -28.67 -5.04 -8.21
CA ALA A 27 -29.33 -3.75 -8.03
C ALA A 27 -30.31 -3.48 -9.18
N GLU A 28 -31.32 -2.65 -8.92
CA GLU A 28 -32.22 -2.15 -9.96
C GLU A 28 -31.60 -0.93 -10.68
N ALA A 29 -31.44 -1.01 -12.00
CA ALA A 29 -30.84 0.07 -12.79
C ALA A 29 -31.62 1.38 -12.63
N GLY A 30 -30.92 2.48 -12.36
CA GLY A 30 -31.53 3.80 -12.20
C GLY A 30 -32.33 4.00 -10.90
N ALA A 31 -32.29 3.05 -9.97
CA ALA A 31 -32.96 3.16 -8.68
C ALA A 31 -32.15 4.04 -7.71
N VAL A 32 -32.13 5.36 -7.97
CA VAL A 32 -31.32 6.33 -7.21
C VAL A 32 -31.58 6.24 -5.71
N GLY A 33 -30.49 6.14 -4.93
CA GLY A 33 -30.55 6.10 -3.46
C GLY A 33 -30.96 4.74 -2.87
N GLN A 34 -31.06 3.70 -3.70
CA GLN A 34 -31.23 2.33 -3.22
C GLN A 34 -29.88 1.69 -2.87
N LYS A 35 -29.97 0.58 -2.14
CA LYS A 35 -28.85 -0.33 -1.88
C LYS A 35 -28.54 -1.16 -3.12
N GLY A 36 -27.37 -1.78 -3.12
CA GLY A 36 -26.99 -2.73 -4.16
C GLY A 36 -25.63 -3.35 -3.87
N THR A 37 -25.31 -4.38 -4.63
CA THR A 37 -24.04 -5.11 -4.52
C THR A 37 -23.40 -5.25 -5.89
N ILE A 38 -22.08 -5.13 -5.95
CA ILE A 38 -21.29 -5.40 -7.16
C ILE A 38 -20.11 -6.31 -6.81
N TRP A 39 -19.82 -7.24 -7.70
CA TRP A 39 -18.67 -8.14 -7.60
C TRP A 39 -17.72 -7.88 -8.76
N THR A 40 -16.43 -7.71 -8.48
CA THR A 40 -15.40 -7.45 -9.50
C THR A 40 -14.14 -8.27 -9.29
N GLU A 41 -13.37 -8.43 -10.36
CA GLU A 41 -12.05 -9.05 -10.30
C GLU A 41 -10.95 -8.13 -10.84
N THR A 42 -9.74 -8.29 -10.29
CA THR A 42 -8.49 -7.67 -10.74
C THR A 42 -7.39 -8.72 -10.79
N ASP A 43 -6.73 -8.89 -11.94
CA ASP A 43 -5.61 -9.80 -12.11
C ASP A 43 -4.27 -9.07 -11.92
N ILE A 44 -3.37 -9.65 -11.12
CA ILE A 44 -2.04 -9.08 -10.89
C ILE A 44 -1.04 -9.72 -11.84
N GLY A 45 -0.89 -9.14 -13.03
CA GLY A 45 0.11 -9.56 -14.00
C GLY A 45 1.55 -9.16 -13.61
N PRO A 46 2.59 -9.89 -14.08
CA PRO A 46 4.00 -9.58 -13.78
C PRO A 46 4.47 -8.23 -14.31
N ASP A 47 3.81 -7.70 -15.33
CA ASP A 47 4.12 -6.41 -15.96
C ASP A 47 3.24 -5.26 -15.43
N ALA A 48 2.48 -5.49 -14.35
CA ALA A 48 1.64 -4.46 -13.76
C ALA A 48 2.49 -3.26 -13.31
N TRP A 49 2.12 -2.07 -13.80
CA TRP A 49 2.95 -0.86 -13.70
C TRP A 49 3.19 -0.36 -12.27
N TYR A 50 2.35 -0.79 -11.33
CA TYR A 50 2.36 -0.35 -9.94
C TYR A 50 3.17 -1.25 -9.00
N LEU A 51 3.65 -2.41 -9.48
CA LEU A 51 4.25 -3.41 -8.60
C LEU A 51 5.47 -2.86 -7.85
N HIS A 52 5.52 -3.16 -6.56
CA HIS A 52 6.69 -2.96 -5.72
C HIS A 52 7.15 -4.30 -5.18
N ASN A 53 8.36 -4.73 -5.55
CA ASN A 53 8.93 -6.03 -5.15
C ASN A 53 8.01 -7.25 -5.41
N GLY A 54 7.26 -7.22 -6.51
CA GLY A 54 6.35 -8.29 -6.91
C GLY A 54 4.97 -8.24 -6.25
N ARG A 55 4.66 -7.19 -5.49
CA ARG A 55 3.39 -7.03 -4.77
C ARG A 55 2.66 -5.75 -5.15
N MET A 56 1.34 -5.78 -5.03
CA MET A 56 0.47 -4.61 -5.20
C MET A 56 0.58 -3.71 -3.96
N PRO A 57 0.96 -2.43 -4.11
CA PRO A 57 1.03 -1.49 -2.98
C PRO A 57 -0.35 -1.21 -2.37
N VAL A 58 -0.37 -0.74 -1.12
CA VAL A 58 -1.60 -0.53 -0.34
C VAL A 58 -2.54 0.44 -1.05
N GLY A 59 -2.03 1.56 -1.54
CA GLY A 59 -2.88 2.53 -2.24
C GLY A 59 -3.60 1.89 -3.43
N VAL A 60 -2.92 1.03 -4.19
CA VAL A 60 -3.49 0.36 -5.36
C VAL A 60 -4.49 -0.73 -4.96
N LEU A 61 -4.19 -1.49 -3.91
CA LEU A 61 -5.10 -2.50 -3.35
C LEU A 61 -6.45 -1.90 -2.93
N ILE A 62 -6.43 -0.70 -2.34
CA ILE A 62 -7.66 -0.02 -1.95
C ILE A 62 -8.34 0.58 -3.18
N GLU A 63 -7.57 1.18 -4.10
CA GLU A 63 -8.08 1.78 -5.32
C GLU A 63 -8.68 0.76 -6.30
N SER A 64 -8.25 -0.51 -6.32
CA SER A 64 -8.92 -1.55 -7.11
C SER A 64 -10.34 -1.87 -6.62
N GLY A 65 -10.69 -1.48 -5.39
CA GLY A 65 -12.04 -1.53 -4.84
C GLY A 65 -12.99 -0.41 -5.32
N GLN A 66 -12.57 0.44 -6.26
CA GLN A 66 -13.31 1.60 -6.81
C GLN A 66 -14.60 1.27 -7.60
N ALA A 67 -15.05 0.02 -7.64
CA ALA A 67 -16.26 -0.38 -8.36
C ALA A 67 -17.57 0.09 -7.68
N ASP A 68 -17.48 0.66 -6.47
CA ASP A 68 -18.55 1.47 -5.88
C ASP A 68 -19.00 2.60 -6.82
N LEU A 69 -18.06 3.24 -7.53
CA LEU A 69 -18.37 4.25 -8.55
C LEU A 69 -19.24 3.70 -9.68
N LEU A 70 -18.92 2.50 -10.16
CA LEU A 70 -19.69 1.84 -11.22
C LEU A 70 -21.10 1.50 -10.72
N LEU A 71 -21.21 0.95 -9.50
CA LEU A 71 -22.49 0.61 -8.91
C LEU A 71 -23.38 1.84 -8.68
N VAL A 72 -22.82 2.92 -8.15
CA VAL A 72 -23.55 4.18 -7.93
C VAL A 72 -23.94 4.86 -9.25
N SER A 73 -23.09 4.76 -10.28
CA SER A 73 -23.43 5.19 -11.64
C SER A 73 -24.58 4.36 -12.22
N TYR A 74 -24.54 3.02 -12.08
CA TYR A 74 -25.61 2.10 -12.50
C TYR A 74 -26.96 2.38 -11.80
N LEU A 75 -26.93 2.76 -10.52
CA LEU A 75 -28.09 3.21 -9.76
C LEU A 75 -28.61 4.60 -10.18
N GLY A 76 -27.91 5.31 -11.09
CA GLY A 76 -28.40 6.55 -11.69
C GLY A 76 -27.97 7.83 -10.96
N ALA A 77 -26.82 7.84 -10.27
CA ALA A 77 -26.34 9.05 -9.58
C ALA A 77 -26.32 10.31 -10.47
N ASP A 78 -26.02 10.17 -11.76
CA ASP A 78 -25.99 11.31 -12.67
C ASP A 78 -27.38 11.82 -13.10
N PHE A 79 -28.46 11.07 -12.87
CA PHE A 79 -29.82 11.58 -13.07
C PHE A 79 -30.14 12.74 -12.11
N VAL A 80 -29.41 12.82 -11.00
CA VAL A 80 -29.59 13.85 -9.97
C VAL A 80 -28.40 14.81 -9.85
N ASN A 81 -27.18 14.40 -10.22
CA ASN A 81 -25.98 15.23 -10.11
C ASN A 81 -25.71 16.11 -11.35
N LYS A 82 -26.03 15.64 -12.56
CA LYS A 82 -26.08 16.44 -13.82
C LYS A 82 -24.87 17.36 -14.08
N SER A 83 -23.65 16.91 -13.82
CA SER A 83 -22.39 17.71 -13.86
C SER A 83 -22.19 18.76 -12.76
N GLU A 84 -23.21 19.08 -11.96
CA GLU A 84 -23.12 20.11 -10.92
C GLU A 84 -22.36 19.61 -9.68
N ARG A 85 -22.38 18.29 -9.46
CA ARG A 85 -21.80 17.66 -8.27
C ARG A 85 -20.91 16.50 -8.65
N VAL A 86 -19.76 16.40 -8.00
CA VAL A 86 -18.73 15.39 -8.27
C VAL A 86 -18.46 14.51 -7.06
N TYR A 87 -18.05 13.28 -7.33
CA TYR A 87 -17.76 12.27 -6.32
C TYR A 87 -16.54 12.61 -5.49
N ARG A 88 -16.62 12.50 -4.16
CA ARG A 88 -15.44 12.44 -3.28
C ARG A 88 -15.65 11.43 -2.16
N LEU A 89 -14.60 10.66 -1.87
CA LEU A 89 -14.50 9.84 -0.66
C LEU A 89 -14.35 10.74 0.56
N LEU A 90 -15.06 10.43 1.64
CA LEU A 90 -15.04 11.17 2.91
C LEU A 90 -14.30 10.43 4.02
N GLY A 91 -14.18 9.11 3.91
CA GLY A 91 -13.46 8.28 4.88
C GLY A 91 -14.00 6.86 4.91
N CYS A 92 -13.30 6.02 5.65
CA CYS A 92 -13.65 4.63 5.92
C CYS A 92 -12.81 4.08 7.07
N GLU A 93 -13.14 2.88 7.51
CA GLU A 93 -12.31 2.05 8.38
C GLU A 93 -11.73 0.90 7.54
N VAL A 94 -10.42 0.72 7.58
CA VAL A 94 -9.73 -0.31 6.80
C VAL A 94 -9.08 -1.34 7.71
N THR A 95 -9.01 -2.60 7.28
CA THR A 95 -8.31 -3.67 8.00
C THR A 95 -7.59 -4.58 7.01
N PHE A 96 -6.30 -4.76 7.21
CA PHE A 96 -5.49 -5.72 6.45
C PHE A 96 -5.56 -7.08 7.14
N ARG A 97 -6.01 -8.11 6.42
CA ARG A 97 -6.29 -9.45 6.96
C ARG A 97 -5.21 -10.46 6.58
N ALA A 98 -4.45 -10.17 5.55
CA ALA A 98 -3.34 -10.97 5.09
C ALA A 98 -2.22 -10.09 4.51
N GLU A 99 -1.16 -10.72 4.02
CA GLU A 99 -0.09 -10.01 3.33
C GLU A 99 -0.61 -9.32 2.06
N LEU A 100 0.10 -8.29 1.60
CA LEU A 100 -0.24 -7.62 0.34
C LEU A 100 -0.20 -8.61 -0.82
N PRO A 101 -1.16 -8.54 -1.76
CA PRO A 101 -1.24 -9.53 -2.82
C PRO A 101 -0.10 -9.37 -3.81
N GLN A 102 0.25 -10.49 -4.45
CA GLN A 102 1.42 -10.63 -5.30
C GLN A 102 1.06 -11.00 -6.73
N VAL A 103 2.05 -10.90 -7.61
CA VAL A 103 1.93 -11.35 -9.01
C VAL A 103 1.38 -12.77 -9.10
N GLY A 104 0.45 -12.98 -10.03
CA GLY A 104 -0.23 -14.25 -10.26
C GLY A 104 -1.51 -14.44 -9.46
N GLU A 105 -1.78 -13.60 -8.46
CA GLU A 105 -3.06 -13.61 -7.76
C GLU A 105 -4.15 -12.86 -8.55
N THR A 106 -5.39 -13.36 -8.43
CA THR A 106 -6.60 -12.65 -8.82
C THR A 106 -7.30 -12.17 -7.55
N LEU A 107 -7.65 -10.90 -7.50
CA LEU A 107 -8.39 -10.28 -6.42
C LEU A 107 -9.87 -10.29 -6.75
N HIS A 108 -10.71 -10.70 -5.80
CA HIS A 108 -12.16 -10.67 -5.90
C HIS A 108 -12.70 -9.66 -4.89
N TYR A 109 -13.37 -8.61 -5.37
CA TYR A 109 -14.02 -7.62 -4.53
C TYR A 109 -15.52 -7.88 -4.48
N GLU A 110 -16.07 -7.83 -3.28
CA GLU A 110 -17.50 -7.82 -3.01
C GLU A 110 -17.86 -6.50 -2.33
N ILE A 111 -18.52 -5.60 -3.06
CA ILE A 111 -18.78 -4.23 -2.64
C ILE A 111 -20.27 -4.00 -2.48
N HIS A 112 -20.67 -3.52 -1.30
CA HIS A 112 -22.04 -3.29 -0.88
C HIS A 112 -22.30 -1.81 -0.64
N LEU A 113 -23.40 -1.28 -1.18
CA LEU A 113 -23.94 0.01 -0.76
C LEU A 113 -24.94 -0.19 0.36
N ASP A 114 -24.57 0.26 1.56
CA ASP A 114 -25.34 0.06 2.79
C ASP A 114 -26.55 0.97 2.90
N GLY A 115 -26.49 2.15 2.29
CA GLY A 115 -27.55 3.12 2.33
C GLY A 115 -27.15 4.48 1.81
N TYR A 116 -28.10 5.41 1.94
CA TYR A 116 -28.01 6.74 1.37
C TYR A 116 -28.58 7.77 2.35
N ALA A 117 -27.92 8.92 2.46
CA ALA A 117 -28.38 10.07 3.22
C ALA A 117 -28.42 11.31 2.33
N GLN A 118 -29.47 12.13 2.54
CA GLN A 118 -29.63 13.39 1.86
C GLN A 118 -29.91 14.50 2.87
N HIS A 119 -29.06 15.52 2.87
CA HIS A 119 -29.24 16.73 3.67
C HIS A 119 -29.27 17.94 2.72
N GLY A 120 -30.48 18.40 2.43
CA GLY A 120 -30.69 19.42 1.39
C GLY A 120 -30.21 18.91 0.02
N PRO A 121 -29.27 19.61 -0.64
CA PRO A 121 -28.73 19.19 -1.93
C PRO A 121 -27.57 18.20 -1.83
N VAL A 122 -26.94 18.05 -0.65
CA VAL A 122 -25.81 17.15 -0.43
C VAL A 122 -26.30 15.71 -0.33
N ARG A 123 -25.60 14.82 -1.02
CA ARG A 123 -25.91 13.41 -1.16
C ARG A 123 -24.72 12.60 -0.72
N ILE A 124 -24.94 11.70 0.24
CA ILE A 124 -23.91 10.83 0.80
C ILE A 124 -24.43 9.40 0.69
N PHE A 125 -23.54 8.47 0.38
CA PHE A 125 -23.83 7.05 0.46
C PHE A 125 -22.80 6.35 1.34
N PHE A 126 -23.23 5.23 1.90
CA PHE A 126 -22.45 4.40 2.80
C PHE A 126 -22.16 3.08 2.13
N PHE A 127 -20.97 2.53 2.37
CA PHE A 127 -20.56 1.29 1.74
C PHE A 127 -19.56 0.51 2.60
N HIS A 128 -19.46 -0.77 2.30
CA HIS A 128 -18.40 -1.64 2.79
C HIS A 128 -18.00 -2.62 1.70
N TYR A 129 -16.81 -3.20 1.84
CA TYR A 129 -16.39 -4.28 0.95
C TYR A 129 -15.35 -5.19 1.58
N ASP A 130 -15.25 -6.38 1.01
CA ASP A 130 -14.17 -7.33 1.27
C ASP A 130 -13.45 -7.68 -0.03
N CYS A 131 -12.14 -7.91 0.08
CA CYS A 131 -11.26 -8.32 -1.02
C CYS A 131 -10.61 -9.67 -0.68
N PHE A 132 -10.76 -10.63 -1.59
CA PHE A 132 -10.28 -11.99 -1.45
C PHE A 132 -9.26 -12.34 -2.54
N SER A 133 -8.39 -13.31 -2.27
CA SER A 133 -7.74 -14.09 -3.34
C SER A 133 -7.94 -15.57 -3.05
N GLY A 134 -8.64 -16.26 -3.96
CA GLY A 134 -9.26 -17.55 -3.64
C GLY A 134 -10.15 -17.42 -2.40
N ASP A 135 -9.98 -18.31 -1.43
CA ASP A 135 -10.74 -18.29 -0.16
C ASP A 135 -10.11 -17.37 0.92
N ARG A 136 -8.96 -16.74 0.62
CA ARG A 136 -8.23 -15.93 1.60
C ARG A 136 -8.73 -14.49 1.60
N LEU A 137 -9.33 -14.05 2.70
CA LEU A 137 -9.66 -12.64 2.92
C LEU A 137 -8.37 -11.84 3.10
N LEU A 138 -8.13 -10.87 2.21
CA LEU A 138 -6.91 -10.05 2.21
C LEU A 138 -7.13 -8.71 2.91
N PHE A 139 -8.29 -8.10 2.68
CA PHE A 139 -8.53 -6.72 3.04
C PHE A 139 -10.04 -6.43 3.19
N SER A 140 -10.38 -5.59 4.16
CA SER A 140 -11.76 -5.20 4.46
C SER A 140 -11.87 -3.68 4.60
N VAL A 141 -12.96 -3.13 4.07
CA VAL A 141 -13.40 -1.75 4.30
C VAL A 141 -14.76 -1.76 4.98
N ARG A 142 -14.90 -0.97 6.04
CA ARG A 142 -16.15 -0.76 6.80
C ARG A 142 -16.40 0.73 6.99
N GLU A 143 -17.63 1.10 7.34
CA GLU A 143 -18.04 2.49 7.58
C GLU A 143 -17.61 3.45 6.45
N GLY A 144 -17.57 2.95 5.21
CA GLY A 144 -17.17 3.70 4.04
C GLY A 144 -18.20 4.79 3.75
N GLN A 145 -17.71 6.00 3.48
CA GLN A 145 -18.54 7.17 3.25
C GLN A 145 -18.03 7.93 2.04
N ALA A 146 -18.92 8.19 1.08
CA ALA A 146 -18.61 9.05 -0.04
C ALA A 146 -19.83 9.90 -0.41
N GLY A 147 -19.61 10.99 -1.13
CA GLY A 147 -20.69 11.91 -1.47
C GLY A 147 -20.45 12.73 -2.72
N PHE A 148 -21.44 13.55 -3.04
CA PHE A 148 -21.47 14.39 -4.24
C PHE A 148 -21.55 15.88 -3.88
N PHE A 149 -20.53 16.62 -4.32
CA PHE A 149 -20.28 17.99 -3.89
C PHE A 149 -20.14 18.94 -5.08
N THR A 150 -20.58 20.18 -4.92
CA THR A 150 -20.26 21.25 -5.88
C THR A 150 -18.81 21.69 -5.75
N ASP A 151 -18.28 22.38 -6.76
CA ASP A 151 -16.95 22.98 -6.69
C ASP A 151 -16.83 23.97 -5.52
N ASP A 152 -17.88 24.75 -5.26
CA ASP A 152 -17.94 25.68 -4.13
C ASP A 152 -17.90 24.94 -2.78
N GLU A 153 -18.64 23.84 -2.61
CA GLU A 153 -18.63 23.05 -1.38
C GLU A 153 -17.25 22.45 -1.11
N LEU A 154 -16.55 22.01 -2.15
CA LEU A 154 -15.19 21.47 -2.04
C LEU A 154 -14.15 22.56 -1.74
N ALA A 155 -14.29 23.75 -2.35
CA ALA A 155 -13.39 24.87 -2.13
C ALA A 155 -13.48 25.45 -0.71
N HIS A 156 -14.64 25.30 -0.05
CA HIS A 156 -14.90 25.78 1.31
C HIS A 156 -14.89 24.67 2.36
N SER A 157 -14.18 23.57 2.10
CA SER A 157 -13.98 22.55 3.12
C SER A 157 -13.20 23.09 4.32
N ASN A 158 -13.63 22.73 5.54
CA ASN A 158 -12.91 23.04 6.77
C ASN A 158 -11.66 22.15 6.97
N GLY A 159 -11.41 21.21 6.07
CA GLY A 159 -10.37 20.20 6.22
C GLY A 159 -10.66 19.20 7.35
N VAL A 160 -9.67 18.38 7.65
CA VAL A 160 -9.72 17.45 8.78
C VAL A 160 -9.58 18.23 10.08
N ILE A 161 -10.50 17.99 11.00
CA ILE A 161 -10.44 18.54 12.36
C ILE A 161 -9.66 17.56 13.23
N TRP A 162 -8.36 17.77 13.30
CA TRP A 162 -7.45 16.99 14.14
C TRP A 162 -6.28 17.88 14.60
N ASP A 163 -5.86 17.71 15.86
CA ASP A 163 -4.70 18.39 16.43
C ASP A 163 -3.90 17.38 17.25
N ALA A 164 -2.64 17.18 16.86
CA ALA A 164 -1.70 16.31 17.54
C ALA A 164 -1.60 16.63 19.05
N ARG A 165 -1.70 17.89 19.47
CA ARG A 165 -1.58 18.28 20.89
C ARG A 165 -2.73 17.78 21.77
N THR A 166 -3.87 17.48 21.17
CA THR A 166 -5.07 17.00 21.87
C THR A 166 -5.48 15.59 21.44
N ALA A 167 -4.72 14.95 20.56
CA ALA A 167 -4.99 13.62 20.08
C ALA A 167 -4.91 12.60 21.24
N GLU A 168 -5.82 11.64 21.23
CA GLU A 168 -5.77 10.50 22.14
C GLU A 168 -4.64 9.57 21.70
N ILE A 169 -3.65 9.38 22.56
CA ILE A 169 -2.48 8.53 22.31
C ILE A 169 -2.30 7.48 23.40
N VAL A 170 -1.58 6.41 23.07
CA VAL A 170 -1.14 5.37 24.00
C VAL A 170 -0.36 6.02 25.15
N SER A 171 -0.83 5.78 26.38
CA SER A 171 -0.29 6.38 27.60
C SER A 171 1.09 5.84 27.97
N GLU A 172 1.33 4.55 27.73
CA GLU A 172 2.59 3.84 28.04
C GLU A 172 3.18 3.28 26.73
N PRO A 173 3.77 4.13 25.88
CA PRO A 173 4.28 3.69 24.59
C PRO A 173 5.55 2.86 24.73
N ARG A 174 5.76 1.93 23.80
CA ARG A 174 7.11 1.42 23.53
C ARG A 174 7.84 2.36 22.57
N LEU A 175 9.03 2.80 22.96
CA LEU A 175 9.89 3.70 22.18
C LEU A 175 11.33 3.17 22.18
N ASP A 176 11.55 2.10 21.43
CA ASP A 176 12.88 1.55 21.26
C ASP A 176 13.79 2.57 20.57
N PRO A 177 15.07 2.69 20.97
CA PRO A 177 15.97 3.68 20.39
C PRO A 177 16.31 3.34 18.93
N PRO A 178 16.76 4.32 18.13
CA PRO A 178 17.34 4.05 16.81
C PRO A 178 18.48 3.01 16.92
N ALA A 179 18.53 2.07 15.97
CA ALA A 179 19.63 1.10 15.90
C ALA A 179 20.94 1.77 15.48
N VAL A 180 20.83 2.82 14.66
CA VAL A 180 21.94 3.70 14.28
C VAL A 180 21.44 5.15 14.33
N ARG A 181 22.29 6.05 14.79
CA ARG A 181 22.00 7.49 14.77
C ARG A 181 22.19 8.02 13.34
N CYS A 182 21.12 8.48 12.71
CA CYS A 182 21.22 9.28 11.49
C CYS A 182 21.65 10.72 11.85
N GLU A 183 22.73 11.21 11.22
CA GLU A 183 23.20 12.58 11.42
C GLU A 183 22.38 13.61 10.61
N ARG A 184 21.72 13.16 9.54
CA ARG A 184 20.88 14.01 8.69
C ARG A 184 19.51 14.16 9.33
N THR A 185 19.02 15.40 9.35
CA THR A 185 17.68 15.77 9.83
C THR A 185 16.76 16.24 8.70
N ALA A 186 17.27 16.26 7.46
CA ALA A 186 16.53 16.58 6.24
C ALA A 186 17.19 15.88 5.06
N PHE A 187 16.41 15.60 4.01
CA PHE A 187 16.82 14.84 2.84
C PHE A 187 16.27 15.45 1.56
N THR A 188 17.12 15.58 0.53
CA THR A 188 16.72 16.11 -0.78
C THR A 188 16.00 15.06 -1.63
N ALA A 189 15.33 15.50 -2.69
CA ALA A 189 14.79 14.64 -3.74
C ALA A 189 15.76 13.53 -4.21
N GLU A 190 17.02 13.86 -4.46
CA GLU A 190 18.01 12.87 -4.91
C GLU A 190 18.28 11.80 -3.83
N GLN A 191 18.28 12.19 -2.56
CA GLN A 191 18.50 11.27 -1.45
C GLN A 191 17.29 10.36 -1.22
N VAL A 192 16.07 10.89 -1.34
CA VAL A 192 14.84 10.09 -1.30
C VAL A 192 14.82 9.08 -2.44
N ILE A 193 15.17 9.52 -3.66
CA ILE A 193 15.32 8.63 -4.83
C ILE A 193 16.40 7.57 -4.56
N ALA A 194 17.53 7.96 -3.97
CA ALA A 194 18.60 7.01 -3.63
C ALA A 194 18.09 5.89 -2.71
N PHE A 195 17.28 6.21 -1.70
CA PHE A 195 16.65 5.18 -0.87
C PHE A 195 15.65 4.31 -1.64
N ALA A 196 14.77 4.91 -2.47
CA ALA A 196 13.84 4.15 -3.31
C ALA A 196 14.56 3.18 -4.27
N GLU A 197 15.80 3.49 -4.64
CA GLU A 197 16.66 2.67 -5.50
C GLU A 197 17.64 1.77 -4.72
N GLY A 198 17.50 1.68 -3.39
CA GLY A 198 18.30 0.79 -2.53
C GLY A 198 19.69 1.31 -2.15
N ARG A 199 20.05 2.53 -2.53
CA ARG A 199 21.32 3.19 -2.19
C ARG A 199 21.24 3.89 -0.83
N VAL A 200 21.15 3.08 0.22
CA VAL A 200 20.94 3.52 1.61
C VAL A 200 22.01 4.50 2.09
N VAL A 201 23.29 4.25 1.79
CA VAL A 201 24.40 5.10 2.24
C VAL A 201 24.33 6.49 1.60
N GLU A 202 23.95 6.58 0.31
CA GLU A 202 23.77 7.86 -0.35
C GLU A 202 22.63 8.67 0.28
N CYS A 203 21.55 8.00 0.69
CA CYS A 203 20.42 8.63 1.38
C CYS A 203 20.73 9.03 2.83
N PHE A 204 21.24 8.12 3.65
CA PHE A 204 21.33 8.28 5.11
C PHE A 204 22.74 8.58 5.65
N GLY A 205 23.78 8.41 4.82
CA GLY A 205 25.17 8.67 5.16
C GLY A 205 25.95 7.45 5.66
N GLU A 206 27.22 7.69 6.00
CA GLU A 206 28.23 6.65 6.28
C GLU A 206 27.87 5.72 7.45
N ALA A 207 27.10 6.21 8.43
CA ALA A 207 26.64 5.39 9.55
C ALA A 207 25.82 4.16 9.09
N PHE A 208 25.29 4.18 7.87
CA PHE A 208 24.48 3.13 7.27
C PHE A 208 25.27 2.18 6.37
N ARG A 209 26.61 2.24 6.37
CA ARG A 209 27.48 1.42 5.50
C ARG A 209 27.23 -0.09 5.60
N ALA A 210 26.68 -0.59 6.70
CA ALA A 210 26.30 -1.99 6.83
C ALA A 210 25.34 -2.47 5.71
N ALA A 211 24.51 -1.56 5.17
CA ALA A 211 23.60 -1.84 4.06
C ALA A 211 24.29 -2.07 2.71
N GLU A 212 25.58 -1.75 2.55
CA GLU A 212 26.32 -2.05 1.30
C GLU A 212 26.43 -3.55 1.02
N ASN A 213 26.24 -4.38 2.05
CA ASN A 213 26.25 -5.83 1.92
C ASN A 213 24.88 -6.40 1.54
N HIS A 214 23.84 -5.57 1.43
CA HIS A 214 22.51 -6.03 1.04
C HIS A 214 22.50 -6.45 -0.42
N VAL A 215 21.88 -7.59 -0.69
CA VAL A 215 21.58 -8.06 -2.04
C VAL A 215 20.18 -7.59 -2.47
N ARG A 216 19.26 -7.46 -1.52
CA ARG A 216 17.88 -7.02 -1.71
C ARG A 216 17.48 -6.09 -0.55
N THR A 217 18.03 -4.89 -0.58
CA THR A 217 17.71 -3.81 0.37
C THR A 217 16.20 -3.58 0.48
N PRO A 218 15.61 -3.42 1.68
CA PRO A 218 14.26 -2.92 1.85
C PRO A 218 14.12 -1.49 1.31
N THR A 219 13.19 -1.26 0.41
CA THR A 219 12.96 0.03 -0.24
C THR A 219 11.48 0.43 -0.25
N ILE A 220 11.22 1.68 -0.60
CA ILE A 220 9.90 2.20 -1.01
C ILE A 220 9.73 2.12 -2.53
N ALA A 221 8.51 2.34 -3.02
CA ALA A 221 8.25 2.38 -4.45
C ALA A 221 9.02 3.52 -5.14
N ARG A 222 9.26 3.37 -6.45
CA ARG A 222 10.07 4.30 -7.26
C ARG A 222 9.29 4.84 -8.45
N GLY A 223 9.87 5.82 -9.14
CA GLY A 223 9.31 6.38 -10.37
C GLY A 223 7.95 7.01 -10.12
N ARG A 224 6.95 6.66 -10.94
CA ARG A 224 5.60 7.26 -10.83
C ARG A 224 4.84 6.92 -9.55
N MET A 225 5.28 5.90 -8.81
CA MET A 225 4.71 5.51 -7.52
C MET A 225 5.49 6.07 -6.32
N LEU A 226 6.48 6.96 -6.53
CA LEU A 226 7.11 7.71 -5.44
C LEU A 226 6.31 8.99 -5.17
N PHE A 227 5.73 9.12 -3.97
CA PHE A 227 4.72 10.16 -3.66
C PHE A 227 5.22 11.36 -2.86
N PHE A 228 6.51 11.43 -2.54
CA PHE A 228 7.13 12.61 -1.96
C PHE A 228 8.52 12.86 -2.56
N ASN A 229 8.96 14.12 -2.55
CA ASN A 229 10.25 14.51 -3.07
C ASN A 229 11.25 14.67 -1.93
N ASP A 230 10.96 15.52 -0.96
CA ASP A 230 11.92 15.92 0.05
C ASP A 230 11.43 15.52 1.44
N VAL A 231 12.36 15.19 2.33
CA VAL A 231 12.08 15.08 3.77
C VAL A 231 12.66 16.32 4.43
N VAL A 232 11.80 17.26 4.78
CA VAL A 232 12.21 18.57 5.33
C VAL A 232 12.53 18.49 6.82
N THR A 233 11.96 17.50 7.51
CA THR A 233 12.27 17.22 8.91
C THR A 233 12.27 15.73 9.16
N PHE A 234 13.33 15.24 9.78
CA PHE A 234 13.47 13.92 10.37
C PHE A 234 14.04 14.10 11.77
N ASP A 235 13.23 13.84 12.78
CA ASP A 235 13.63 13.98 14.17
C ASP A 235 13.07 12.81 15.00
N PRO A 236 13.91 11.81 15.34
CA PRO A 236 13.50 10.68 16.15
C PRO A 236 13.03 11.00 17.58
N ALA A 237 13.33 12.20 18.08
CA ALA A 237 12.87 12.68 19.38
C ALA A 237 11.84 13.83 19.26
N GLY A 238 11.45 14.17 18.03
CA GLY A 238 10.64 15.34 17.73
C GLY A 238 9.13 15.10 17.88
N GLY A 239 8.39 16.06 17.34
CA GLY A 239 6.93 16.05 17.31
C GLY A 239 6.28 16.49 18.63
N PRO A 240 4.96 16.75 18.62
CA PRO A 240 4.22 17.24 19.79
C PRO A 240 4.25 16.28 20.99
N TRP A 241 4.50 14.99 20.74
CA TRP A 241 4.56 13.96 21.77
C TRP A 241 5.98 13.66 22.25
N GLN A 242 7.01 14.22 21.60
CA GLN A 242 8.43 13.92 21.85
C GLN A 242 8.75 12.43 21.67
N ARG A 243 8.14 11.81 20.66
CA ARG A 243 8.22 10.37 20.36
C ARG A 243 8.77 10.09 18.96
N GLY A 244 9.02 11.14 18.17
CA GLY A 244 9.45 11.06 16.78
C GLY A 244 8.53 11.85 15.85
N TYR A 245 9.13 12.43 14.81
CA TYR A 245 8.43 13.19 13.80
C TYR A 245 9.15 13.18 12.46
N LEU A 246 8.37 13.07 11.38
CA LEU A 246 8.84 13.27 10.02
C LEU A 246 7.88 14.19 9.26
N ARG A 247 8.44 15.14 8.52
CA ARG A 247 7.71 15.97 7.54
C ARG A 247 8.34 15.84 6.17
N ALA A 248 7.53 15.45 5.19
CA ALA A 248 7.95 15.32 3.79
C ALA A 248 7.04 16.13 2.86
N ASP A 249 7.62 16.66 1.78
CA ASP A 249 6.94 17.50 0.80
C ASP A 249 6.96 16.81 -0.58
N ASP A 250 5.81 16.81 -1.28
CA ASP A 250 5.71 16.55 -2.71
C ASP A 250 5.36 17.85 -3.45
N HIS A 251 6.07 18.08 -4.55
CA HIS A 251 5.81 19.17 -5.45
C HIS A 251 4.90 18.71 -6.58
N LEU A 252 3.70 19.28 -6.62
CA LEU A 252 2.69 18.95 -7.61
C LEU A 252 2.88 19.76 -8.89
N THR A 253 2.75 19.05 -10.01
CA THR A 253 2.64 19.65 -11.33
C THR A 253 1.34 19.21 -11.99
N PRO A 254 0.69 20.07 -12.80
CA PRO A 254 -0.60 19.74 -13.43
C PRO A 254 -0.56 18.51 -14.35
N ASP A 255 0.62 18.09 -14.78
CA ASP A 255 0.88 16.95 -15.66
C ASP A 255 1.12 15.62 -14.92
N LYS A 256 1.07 15.59 -13.57
CA LYS A 256 1.17 14.34 -12.80
C LYS A 256 0.20 13.30 -13.34
N TRP A 257 0.70 12.07 -13.50
CA TRP A 257 0.07 11.00 -14.28
C TRP A 257 -1.37 10.66 -13.82
N PHE A 258 -1.66 10.77 -12.51
CA PHE A 258 -2.98 10.43 -11.96
C PHE A 258 -4.08 11.42 -12.38
N PHE A 259 -3.75 12.68 -12.66
CA PHE A 259 -4.74 13.68 -13.08
C PHE A 259 -5.34 13.40 -14.46
N HIS A 260 -4.63 12.68 -15.33
CA HIS A 260 -5.11 12.39 -16.69
C HIS A 260 -6.27 11.40 -16.69
N GLY A 261 -6.37 10.54 -15.67
CA GLY A 261 -7.32 9.43 -15.64
C GLY A 261 -8.30 9.43 -14.47
N HIS A 262 -8.03 10.15 -13.40
CA HIS A 262 -8.85 10.16 -12.19
C HIS A 262 -9.28 11.61 -11.88
N PHE A 263 -10.47 12.07 -12.26
CA PHE A 263 -11.42 11.47 -13.20
C PHE A 263 -11.49 12.26 -14.50
N LYS A 264 -12.05 11.65 -15.55
CA LYS A 264 -12.33 12.35 -16.81
C LYS A 264 -13.22 13.57 -16.54
N ASN A 265 -12.72 14.75 -16.92
CA ASN A 265 -13.35 16.07 -16.71
C ASN A 265 -13.51 16.51 -15.24
N ASP A 266 -12.91 15.80 -14.29
CA ASP A 266 -12.84 16.14 -12.86
C ASP A 266 -11.54 15.59 -12.26
N PRO A 267 -10.38 16.15 -12.64
CA PRO A 267 -9.09 15.60 -12.24
C PRO A 267 -8.80 15.85 -10.76
N CYS A 268 -8.52 14.79 -10.01
CA CYS A 268 -8.04 14.83 -8.64
C CYS A 268 -7.12 13.64 -8.33
N MET A 269 -6.18 13.78 -7.39
CA MET A 269 -5.43 12.62 -6.88
C MET A 269 -6.38 11.68 -6.13
N PRO A 270 -6.27 10.35 -6.30
CA PRO A 270 -6.98 9.41 -5.45
C PRO A 270 -6.53 9.54 -3.99
N GLY A 271 -7.46 9.50 -3.04
CA GLY A 271 -7.13 9.55 -1.61
C GLY A 271 -6.28 8.38 -1.15
N THR A 272 -6.42 7.24 -1.81
CA THR A 272 -5.61 6.03 -1.64
C THR A 272 -4.13 6.26 -1.98
N MET A 273 -3.82 7.15 -2.94
CA MET A 273 -2.43 7.51 -3.27
C MET A 273 -1.83 8.45 -2.21
N MET A 274 -2.64 9.31 -1.58
CA MET A 274 -2.17 10.09 -0.42
C MET A 274 -1.81 9.15 0.74
N TYR A 275 -2.64 8.13 0.96
CA TYR A 275 -2.39 7.12 1.99
C TYR A 275 -1.13 6.28 1.68
N GLU A 276 -0.90 5.88 0.43
CA GLU A 276 0.34 5.23 0.01
C GLU A 276 1.57 6.10 0.29
N GLY A 277 1.51 7.40 0.00
CA GLY A 277 2.57 8.35 0.34
C GLY A 277 2.89 8.37 1.84
N CYS A 278 1.88 8.26 2.71
CA CYS A 278 2.11 8.15 4.15
C CYS A 278 2.85 6.86 4.55
N LEU A 279 2.54 5.72 3.92
CA LEU A 279 3.24 4.47 4.21
C LEU A 279 4.70 4.51 3.75
N GLN A 280 4.97 5.20 2.63
CA GLN A 280 6.34 5.39 2.16
C GLN A 280 7.15 6.28 3.11
N THR A 281 6.55 7.34 3.68
CA THR A 281 7.24 8.18 4.66
C THR A 281 7.44 7.47 6.00
N MET A 282 6.51 6.61 6.42
CA MET A 282 6.71 5.69 7.55
C MET A 282 7.89 4.71 7.31
N ALA A 283 7.94 4.08 6.13
CA ALA A 283 9.03 3.18 5.74
C ALA A 283 10.38 3.90 5.71
N PHE A 284 10.41 5.12 5.16
CA PHE A 284 11.58 5.99 5.17
C PHE A 284 12.04 6.30 6.61
N TYR A 285 11.10 6.63 7.50
CA TYR A 285 11.41 6.89 8.90
C TYR A 285 12.05 5.67 9.58
N MET A 286 11.45 4.47 9.42
CA MET A 286 12.01 3.22 9.97
C MET A 286 13.41 2.91 9.41
N ALA A 287 13.63 3.15 8.12
CA ALA A 287 14.95 3.01 7.51
C ALA A 287 15.95 4.00 8.11
N GLY A 288 15.55 5.26 8.31
CA GLY A 288 16.36 6.30 8.96
C GLY A 288 16.68 6.04 10.43
N LEU A 289 15.89 5.23 11.13
CA LEU A 289 16.23 4.70 12.47
C LEU A 289 17.29 3.59 12.43
N GLY A 290 17.71 3.15 11.24
CA GLY A 290 18.65 2.05 11.05
C GLY A 290 18.01 0.66 11.16
N TYR A 291 16.67 0.58 11.22
CA TYR A 291 15.99 -0.69 11.45
C TYR A 291 16.00 -1.63 10.25
N THR A 292 16.49 -1.21 9.08
CA THR A 292 16.65 -2.07 7.91
C THR A 292 18.05 -2.69 7.78
N LEU A 293 19.05 -2.23 8.55
CA LEU A 293 20.47 -2.53 8.30
C LEU A 293 20.85 -4.02 8.37
N ASP A 294 20.16 -4.79 9.20
CA ASP A 294 20.33 -6.24 9.37
C ASP A 294 19.16 -7.04 8.76
N ARG A 295 18.38 -6.43 7.86
CA ARG A 295 17.17 -7.01 7.26
C ARG A 295 17.23 -7.00 5.74
N ASP A 296 18.31 -7.55 5.22
CA ASP A 296 18.44 -7.82 3.79
C ASP A 296 17.34 -8.80 3.33
N GLY A 297 16.66 -8.48 2.23
CA GLY A 297 15.53 -9.23 1.70
C GLY A 297 14.19 -8.93 2.36
N TRP A 298 14.09 -7.96 3.27
CA TRP A 298 12.81 -7.67 3.94
C TRP A 298 11.97 -6.65 3.18
N ARG A 299 10.68 -6.59 3.51
CA ARG A 299 9.73 -5.61 2.95
C ARG A 299 8.94 -4.93 4.05
N PHE A 300 8.38 -3.77 3.73
CA PHE A 300 7.42 -3.07 4.56
C PHE A 300 6.00 -3.54 4.22
N GLU A 301 5.16 -3.71 5.24
CA GLU A 301 3.73 -3.96 5.07
C GLU A 301 2.94 -3.42 6.28
N PRO A 302 1.63 -3.16 6.11
CA PRO A 302 0.75 -2.85 7.22
C PRO A 302 0.77 -3.92 8.31
N VAL A 303 0.60 -3.50 9.56
CA VAL A 303 0.22 -4.45 10.62
C VAL A 303 -1.18 -4.99 10.30
N GLN A 304 -1.35 -6.30 10.47
CA GLN A 304 -2.59 -7.01 10.15
C GLN A 304 -3.52 -7.08 11.36
N ASP A 305 -4.80 -7.29 11.08
CA ASP A 305 -5.90 -7.47 12.04
C ASP A 305 -6.14 -6.28 12.99
N GLU A 306 -5.62 -5.10 12.61
CA GLU A 306 -5.94 -3.83 13.23
C GLU A 306 -6.81 -2.97 12.31
N MET A 307 -7.72 -2.21 12.91
CA MET A 307 -8.55 -1.24 12.21
C MET A 307 -7.85 0.11 12.15
N TYR A 308 -7.77 0.69 10.95
CA TYR A 308 -7.27 2.04 10.72
C TYR A 308 -8.37 2.94 10.18
N LYS A 309 -8.63 4.05 10.88
CA LYS A 309 -9.65 5.02 10.49
C LYS A 309 -9.06 6.08 9.58
N LEU A 310 -9.60 6.17 8.36
CA LEU A 310 -9.23 7.13 7.33
C LEU A 310 -10.29 8.24 7.27
N VAL A 311 -9.86 9.49 7.26
CA VAL A 311 -10.72 10.67 7.12
C VAL A 311 -10.22 11.53 5.97
N CYS A 312 -11.09 11.78 4.99
CA CYS A 312 -10.81 12.60 3.82
C CYS A 312 -11.70 13.85 3.84
N ARG A 313 -11.09 15.03 3.91
CA ARG A 313 -11.79 16.32 3.90
C ARG A 313 -11.21 17.32 2.91
N GLY A 314 -10.14 16.98 2.20
CA GLY A 314 -9.59 17.81 1.13
C GLY A 314 -9.46 17.02 -0.16
N GLN A 315 -9.01 17.74 -1.19
CA GLN A 315 -8.71 17.17 -2.50
C GLN A 315 -7.40 17.74 -3.00
N VAL A 316 -6.69 16.95 -3.80
CA VAL A 316 -5.55 17.40 -4.59
C VAL A 316 -6.02 17.50 -6.03
N ILE A 317 -5.96 18.69 -6.61
CA ILE A 317 -6.36 19.01 -7.98
C ILE A 317 -5.21 19.68 -8.74
N PRO A 318 -5.24 19.79 -10.08
CA PRO A 318 -4.10 20.28 -10.87
C PRO A 318 -3.60 21.69 -10.53
N SER A 319 -4.43 22.53 -9.91
CA SER A 319 -4.02 23.86 -9.47
C SER A 319 -3.18 23.85 -8.19
N ASN A 320 -3.26 22.79 -7.38
CA ASN A 320 -2.49 22.68 -6.14
C ASN A 320 -0.99 22.59 -6.42
N LYS A 321 -0.16 22.95 -5.43
CA LYS A 321 1.29 23.03 -5.57
C LYS A 321 2.06 22.15 -4.61
N HIS A 322 1.53 21.95 -3.40
CA HIS A 322 2.23 21.25 -2.33
C HIS A 322 1.32 20.23 -1.68
N VAL A 323 1.82 19.00 -1.58
CA VAL A 323 1.30 17.99 -0.65
C VAL A 323 2.35 17.78 0.43
N VAL A 324 1.95 17.88 1.68
CA VAL A 324 2.82 17.70 2.84
C VAL A 324 2.35 16.46 3.58
N TYR A 325 3.24 15.50 3.80
CA TYR A 325 3.01 14.30 4.59
C TYR A 325 3.69 14.47 5.94
N GLU A 326 2.94 14.31 7.01
CA GLU A 326 3.47 14.36 8.38
C GLU A 326 3.22 13.03 9.09
N VAL A 327 4.27 12.50 9.70
CA VAL A 327 4.26 11.27 10.50
C VAL A 327 4.47 11.67 11.95
N PHE A 328 3.43 11.54 12.76
CA PHE A 328 3.46 11.77 14.20
C PHE A 328 3.64 10.45 14.92
N VAL A 329 4.85 10.15 15.35
CA VAL A 329 5.21 8.82 15.86
C VAL A 329 4.62 8.62 17.25
N GLU A 330 3.89 7.53 17.44
CA GLU A 330 3.29 7.18 18.73
C GLU A 330 4.05 6.08 19.45
N GLU A 331 4.51 5.06 18.70
CA GLU A 331 5.30 3.94 19.21
C GLU A 331 6.34 3.46 18.17
N VAL A 332 7.48 3.01 18.68
CA VAL A 332 8.60 2.48 17.90
C VAL A 332 9.04 1.17 18.56
N ILE A 333 8.92 0.07 17.82
CA ILE A 333 9.24 -1.27 18.29
C ILE A 333 10.33 -1.81 17.38
N HIS A 334 11.56 -2.00 17.86
CA HIS A 334 12.64 -2.56 17.06
C HIS A 334 12.44 -4.06 16.87
N GLY A 335 12.30 -4.81 17.98
CA GLY A 335 11.89 -6.22 18.02
C GLY A 335 12.52 -7.17 16.98
N PRO A 336 11.98 -8.40 16.85
CA PRO A 336 12.30 -9.28 15.72
C PRO A 336 11.73 -8.73 14.41
N THR A 337 10.53 -8.16 14.48
CA THR A 337 9.77 -7.57 13.37
C THR A 337 9.57 -6.09 13.69
N PRO A 338 10.46 -5.19 13.23
CA PRO A 338 10.35 -3.78 13.54
C PRO A 338 8.99 -3.24 13.14
N THR A 339 8.36 -2.48 14.03
CA THR A 339 7.01 -1.95 13.85
C THR A 339 6.95 -0.49 14.30
N LEU A 340 6.30 0.34 13.49
CA LEU A 340 6.06 1.75 13.74
C LEU A 340 4.55 2.00 13.81
N TYR A 341 4.09 2.69 14.84
CA TYR A 341 2.73 3.23 14.91
C TYR A 341 2.76 4.75 14.89
N ALA A 342 1.94 5.37 14.04
CA ALA A 342 1.91 6.82 13.90
C ALA A 342 0.53 7.34 13.48
N ASP A 343 0.21 8.57 13.87
CA ASP A 343 -0.82 9.35 13.17
C ASP A 343 -0.22 9.96 11.91
N LEU A 344 -1.00 9.91 10.83
CA LEU A 344 -0.59 10.40 9.53
C LEU A 344 -1.50 11.55 9.15
N LEU A 345 -0.92 12.72 8.86
CA LEU A 345 -1.65 13.88 8.38
C LEU A 345 -1.11 14.26 7.00
N VAL A 346 -2.02 14.50 6.06
CA VAL A 346 -1.67 15.06 4.76
C VAL A 346 -2.32 16.41 4.59
N THR A 347 -1.50 17.40 4.27
CA THR A 347 -1.93 18.79 4.07
C THR A 347 -1.70 19.19 2.61
N VAL A 348 -2.69 19.82 1.99
CA VAL A 348 -2.64 20.26 0.59
C VAL A 348 -2.72 21.79 0.56
N ASP A 349 -1.63 22.44 0.13
CA ASP A 349 -1.49 23.91 0.16
C ASP A 349 -1.92 24.56 1.50
N GLY A 350 -1.65 23.88 2.62
CA GLY A 350 -1.98 24.34 3.97
C GLY A 350 -3.32 23.84 4.54
N LEU A 351 -4.17 23.19 3.74
CA LEU A 351 -5.42 22.59 4.22
C LEU A 351 -5.22 21.12 4.62
N ALA A 352 -5.56 20.75 5.86
CA ALA A 352 -5.55 19.36 6.30
C ALA A 352 -6.55 18.52 5.49
N ALA A 353 -6.07 17.71 4.56
CA ALA A 353 -6.89 17.03 3.56
C ALA A 353 -7.20 15.57 3.92
N PHE A 354 -6.26 14.89 4.56
CA PHE A 354 -6.38 13.48 4.92
C PHE A 354 -5.75 13.22 6.29
N HIS A 355 -6.38 12.32 7.06
CA HIS A 355 -5.83 11.81 8.32
C HIS A 355 -6.06 10.31 8.44
N CYS A 356 -5.04 9.60 8.95
CA CYS A 356 -5.15 8.22 9.38
C CYS A 356 -4.70 8.12 10.84
N ARG A 357 -5.60 7.63 11.71
CA ARG A 357 -5.28 7.37 13.12
C ARG A 357 -4.41 6.12 13.25
N ARG A 358 -3.34 6.21 14.02
CA ARG A 358 -2.51 5.08 14.50
C ARG A 358 -2.17 4.02 13.44
N MET A 359 -1.73 4.42 12.27
CA MET A 359 -1.31 3.45 11.26
C MET A 359 -0.13 2.62 11.75
N GLY A 360 -0.23 1.29 11.65
CA GLY A 360 0.85 0.36 11.93
C GLY A 360 1.57 -0.07 10.66
N LEU A 361 2.88 0.12 10.60
CA LEU A 361 3.75 -0.40 9.53
C LEU A 361 4.83 -1.28 10.14
N ARG A 362 5.06 -2.45 9.57
CA ARG A 362 6.07 -3.41 10.03
C ARG A 362 7.03 -3.83 8.92
N LEU A 363 8.24 -4.20 9.33
CA LEU A 363 9.23 -4.86 8.50
C LEU A 363 9.09 -6.38 8.66
N VAL A 364 8.85 -7.09 7.57
CA VAL A 364 8.75 -8.56 7.55
C VAL A 364 9.73 -9.17 6.55
N PRO A 365 10.16 -10.42 6.76
CA PRO A 365 10.91 -11.14 5.74
C PRO A 365 10.15 -11.17 4.41
N ALA A 366 10.88 -10.95 3.33
CA ALA A 366 10.45 -11.31 2.00
C ALA A 366 11.55 -12.16 1.37
N PHE A 367 11.22 -12.79 0.26
CA PHE A 367 12.14 -13.72 -0.38
C PHE A 367 12.52 -13.23 -1.78
N PRO A 368 13.83 -13.21 -2.13
CA PRO A 368 14.28 -12.90 -3.50
C PRO A 368 13.51 -13.62 -4.60
N LEU A 369 13.05 -14.84 -4.33
CA LEU A 369 12.31 -15.68 -5.26
C LEU A 369 10.92 -15.09 -5.61
N GLU A 370 10.26 -14.36 -4.70
CA GLU A 370 8.94 -13.69 -4.94
C GLU A 370 8.94 -12.74 -6.14
N SER A 371 10.10 -12.20 -6.52
CA SER A 371 10.25 -11.30 -7.67
C SER A 371 10.87 -11.98 -8.89
N ARG A 372 11.00 -13.32 -8.90
CA ARG A 372 11.61 -14.12 -9.97
C ARG A 372 10.72 -15.31 -10.31
N GLN A 373 9.54 -15.02 -10.82
CA GLN A 373 8.50 -16.01 -11.10
C GLN A 373 8.99 -17.19 -11.97
N SER A 374 9.83 -16.93 -12.97
CA SER A 374 10.41 -17.98 -13.83
C SER A 374 11.30 -18.99 -13.08
N LEU A 375 11.96 -18.56 -12.00
CA LEU A 375 12.71 -19.45 -11.11
C LEU A 375 11.80 -20.12 -10.08
N LEU A 376 10.80 -19.40 -9.56
CA LEU A 376 9.76 -19.97 -8.68
C LEU A 376 9.06 -21.16 -9.34
N ASP A 377 8.67 -20.99 -10.59
CA ASP A 377 7.91 -22.00 -11.34
C ASP A 377 8.82 -23.08 -11.95
N GLY A 378 10.13 -23.01 -11.68
CA GLY A 378 11.12 -23.96 -12.19
C GLY A 378 11.38 -23.88 -13.70
N ALA A 379 10.79 -22.90 -14.41
CA ALA A 379 10.94 -22.74 -15.85
C ALA A 379 12.39 -22.48 -16.28
N GLU A 380 13.19 -21.84 -15.42
CA GLU A 380 14.63 -21.61 -15.63
C GLU A 380 15.53 -22.72 -15.06
N LEU A 381 14.96 -23.69 -14.36
CA LEU A 381 15.71 -24.76 -13.69
C LEU A 381 15.34 -26.12 -14.28
N VAL A 382 16.04 -26.49 -15.36
CA VAL A 382 15.80 -27.75 -16.05
C VAL A 382 16.37 -28.92 -15.25
N ASP A 383 15.47 -29.80 -14.78
CA ASP A 383 15.83 -31.10 -14.23
C ASP A 383 15.65 -32.19 -15.29
N PRO A 384 16.72 -32.74 -15.87
CA PRO A 384 16.60 -33.78 -16.89
C PRO A 384 16.19 -35.16 -16.33
N ALA A 385 16.03 -35.33 -15.02
CA ALA A 385 15.66 -36.61 -14.40
C ALA A 385 14.83 -36.41 -13.11
N PRO A 386 13.61 -35.82 -13.20
CA PRO A 386 12.77 -35.46 -12.05
C PRO A 386 12.27 -36.66 -11.25
N GLU A 387 12.27 -37.86 -11.84
CA GLU A 387 11.94 -39.12 -11.17
C GLU A 387 12.96 -39.48 -10.08
N ARG A 388 14.15 -38.84 -10.09
CA ARG A 388 15.22 -39.08 -9.12
C ARG A 388 15.20 -38.11 -7.93
N ASN A 389 14.24 -37.20 -7.87
CA ASN A 389 14.15 -36.24 -6.77
C ASN A 389 13.79 -36.96 -5.47
N ALA A 390 14.55 -36.64 -4.41
CA ALA A 390 14.27 -37.11 -3.07
C ALA A 390 12.92 -36.59 -2.60
N ARG A 391 12.28 -37.36 -1.71
CA ARG A 391 10.95 -37.05 -1.17
C ARG A 391 10.89 -37.47 0.29
N THR A 392 10.30 -36.63 1.12
CA THR A 392 9.75 -37.02 2.43
C THR A 392 8.25 -37.26 2.25
N PRO A 393 7.52 -37.78 3.28
CA PRO A 393 6.07 -37.96 3.18
C PRO A 393 5.29 -36.68 2.82
N ASP A 394 5.85 -35.53 3.14
CA ASP A 394 5.25 -34.20 3.08
C ASP A 394 5.93 -33.24 2.07
N HIS A 395 7.11 -33.58 1.53
CA HIS A 395 7.88 -32.65 0.68
C HIS A 395 8.61 -33.33 -0.47
N ILE A 396 8.76 -32.62 -1.59
CA ILE A 396 9.55 -33.06 -2.75
C ILE A 396 10.73 -32.09 -2.92
N TYR A 397 11.94 -32.64 -3.05
CA TYR A 397 13.16 -31.86 -3.21
C TYR A 397 13.53 -31.71 -4.68
N ASP A 398 12.69 -30.97 -5.40
CA ASP A 398 12.84 -30.65 -6.81
C ASP A 398 13.66 -29.34 -7.01
N PRO A 399 13.87 -28.87 -8.26
CA PRO A 399 14.60 -27.63 -8.49
C PRO A 399 13.99 -26.39 -7.83
N ARG A 400 12.66 -26.37 -7.64
CA ARG A 400 11.98 -25.27 -6.94
C ARG A 400 12.35 -25.27 -5.46
N SER A 401 12.32 -26.43 -4.79
CA SER A 401 12.78 -26.57 -3.40
C SER A 401 14.26 -26.12 -3.25
N ILE A 402 15.12 -26.47 -4.21
CA ILE A 402 16.53 -26.06 -4.21
C ILE A 402 16.68 -24.55 -4.40
N ALA A 403 15.91 -23.94 -5.30
CA ALA A 403 15.86 -22.50 -5.47
C ALA A 403 15.32 -21.79 -4.22
N ALA A 404 14.30 -22.36 -3.57
CA ALA A 404 13.77 -21.84 -2.32
C ALA A 404 14.80 -21.91 -1.18
N CYS A 405 15.63 -22.95 -1.16
CA CYS A 405 16.72 -23.05 -0.19
C CYS A 405 17.74 -21.90 -0.33
N ALA A 406 17.93 -21.39 -1.54
CA ALA A 406 18.77 -20.22 -1.78
C ALA A 406 18.05 -18.90 -1.51
N TRP A 407 16.83 -18.75 -2.03
CA TRP A 407 16.18 -17.44 -2.23
C TRP A 407 14.70 -17.39 -1.84
N GLY A 408 14.10 -18.48 -1.38
CA GLY A 408 12.68 -18.60 -1.02
C GLY A 408 12.43 -18.76 0.47
N ALA A 409 11.18 -19.05 0.84
CA ALA A 409 10.83 -19.43 2.20
C ALA A 409 11.52 -20.76 2.58
N PRO A 410 12.05 -20.91 3.81
CA PRO A 410 12.58 -22.19 4.27
C PRO A 410 11.56 -23.33 4.23
N SER A 411 10.28 -23.06 4.47
CA SER A 411 9.21 -24.04 4.30
C SER A 411 9.07 -24.53 2.85
N ASP A 412 9.16 -23.63 1.86
CA ASP A 412 9.18 -24.03 0.44
C ASP A 412 10.41 -24.90 0.10
N ALA A 413 11.51 -24.71 0.83
CA ALA A 413 12.73 -25.48 0.63
C ALA A 413 12.66 -26.86 1.28
N PHE A 414 12.11 -26.97 2.49
CA PHE A 414 12.29 -28.13 3.37
C PHE A 414 11.01 -28.72 3.96
N GLY A 415 9.84 -28.14 3.69
CA GLY A 415 8.54 -28.53 4.23
C GLY A 415 8.10 -27.76 5.49
N ASP A 416 6.88 -28.00 5.94
CA ASP A 416 6.17 -27.23 6.99
C ASP A 416 6.91 -27.13 8.33
N LEU A 417 7.73 -28.14 8.68
CA LEU A 417 8.55 -28.12 9.90
C LEU A 417 9.52 -26.93 9.96
N PHE A 418 9.86 -26.35 8.81
CA PHE A 418 10.76 -25.20 8.69
C PHE A 418 10.03 -23.85 8.65
N ALA A 419 8.69 -23.82 8.72
CA ALA A 419 7.90 -22.59 8.65
C ALA A 419 8.25 -21.54 9.73
N ARG A 420 8.81 -21.95 10.87
CA ARG A 420 9.34 -21.03 11.89
C ARG A 420 10.45 -20.10 11.36
N PHE A 421 11.17 -20.52 10.32
CA PHE A 421 12.24 -19.75 9.68
C PHE A 421 11.74 -18.90 8.49
N ASP A 422 10.45 -18.98 8.15
CA ASP A 422 9.84 -18.05 7.20
C ASP A 422 9.68 -16.65 7.82
N GLY A 423 9.71 -16.59 9.16
CA GLY A 423 9.68 -15.38 9.97
C GLY A 423 11.07 -14.77 10.25
N PRO A 424 11.23 -14.04 11.36
CA PRO A 424 12.45 -13.29 11.64
C PRO A 424 13.66 -14.16 12.02
N GLU A 425 13.46 -15.47 12.24
CA GLU A 425 14.54 -16.41 12.54
C GLU A 425 15.36 -16.72 11.28
N ARG A 426 16.69 -16.70 11.39
CA ARG A 426 17.59 -16.98 10.26
C ARG A 426 17.97 -18.45 10.19
N CYS A 427 18.05 -18.99 8.98
CA CYS A 427 18.63 -20.29 8.69
C CYS A 427 19.76 -20.17 7.64
N PRO A 428 20.72 -21.11 7.60
CA PRO A 428 21.68 -21.19 6.49
C PRO A 428 20.98 -21.34 5.14
N ARG A 429 21.57 -20.77 4.09
CA ARG A 429 21.03 -20.75 2.73
C ARG A 429 22.05 -21.27 1.72
N LEU A 430 21.55 -21.85 0.63
CA LEU A 430 22.39 -22.13 -0.54
C LEU A 430 22.73 -20.83 -1.28
N PRO A 431 23.86 -20.78 -2.01
CA PRO A 431 24.08 -19.70 -2.97
C PRO A 431 23.03 -19.79 -4.09
N GLY A 432 22.44 -18.66 -4.47
CA GLY A 432 21.55 -18.61 -5.63
C GLY A 432 22.31 -18.44 -6.96
N PRO A 433 21.60 -18.52 -8.12
CA PRO A 433 22.18 -18.28 -9.43
C PRO A 433 23.04 -17.00 -9.52
N PRO A 434 24.18 -17.02 -10.26
CA PRO A 434 24.68 -18.13 -11.07
C PRO A 434 25.46 -19.19 -10.28
N TYR A 435 25.55 -19.09 -8.95
CA TYR A 435 26.31 -20.01 -8.10
C TYR A 435 25.49 -21.19 -7.54
N LEU A 436 24.20 -21.27 -7.92
CA LEU A 436 23.37 -22.43 -7.62
C LEU A 436 23.71 -23.58 -8.58
N PHE A 437 24.72 -24.37 -8.22
CA PHE A 437 25.21 -25.50 -9.03
C PHE A 437 24.45 -26.81 -8.80
N MET A 438 23.59 -26.87 -7.78
CA MET A 438 22.82 -28.06 -7.46
C MET A 438 21.60 -28.16 -8.38
N THR A 439 21.47 -29.27 -9.10
CA THR A 439 20.31 -29.54 -9.96
C THR A 439 19.23 -30.35 -9.25
N ARG A 440 19.60 -31.24 -8.32
CA ARG A 440 18.66 -32.09 -7.58
C ARG A 440 19.24 -32.64 -6.29
N ILE A 441 18.35 -33.02 -5.37
CA ILE A 441 18.67 -33.85 -4.20
C ILE A 441 18.20 -35.27 -4.51
N THR A 442 19.08 -36.28 -4.37
CA THR A 442 18.79 -37.66 -4.83
C THR A 442 18.43 -38.64 -3.71
N ALA A 443 18.74 -38.31 -2.46
CA ALA A 443 18.39 -39.09 -1.28
C ALA A 443 18.41 -38.21 -0.02
N ILE A 444 17.61 -38.57 0.98
CA ILE A 444 17.60 -38.02 2.34
C ILE A 444 17.44 -39.23 3.26
N ASP A 445 18.38 -39.39 4.20
CA ASP A 445 18.47 -40.53 5.11
C ASP A 445 17.90 -40.21 6.51
#